data_AF-A0A3B3RKV0-F1
#
_entry.id   AF-A0A3B3RKV0-F1
#
_cell.length_a   1.000
_cell.length_b   1.000
_cell.length_c   1.000
_cell.angle_alpha   90.00
_cell.angle_beta   90.00
_cell.angle_gamma   90.00
#
_symmetry.space_group_name_H-M   'P 1'
#
loop_
_entity.id
_entity.type
_entity.pdbx_description
1 polymer ?
#
loop_
_entity_poly.entity_id
_entity_poly.type
_entity_poly.pdbx_seq_one_letter_code
_entity_poly.pdbx_strand_id
1 'polypeptide(L)'
;MPSALGLTETGSHSGHLFDAPGTTALLKVLLVSWVAACLRPRPEMEPWPVLAWVLLLAFVADWVKSVQSRDFTVKDIVFLHPSTTPYPGGFKCFTCENAPDNYECNRYAPDVYCPREARYCSTRHLMDEQGASISVTKRCAVLADCRSPGCSGAARPGHQVCTSCCEGHICNMPVPLNETEAIFSTTSPLNRAQCTSRRPAAVTCFTAVASALLLSRI
;
A
#
# COMPACT_ATOMS: atom_id res chain seq x y z
N MET A 1 -19.86 41.31 -24.06
CA MET A 1 -20.47 41.32 -25.39
C MET A 1 -20.79 39.88 -25.79
N PRO A 2 -22.06 39.48 -25.90
CA PRO A 2 -22.44 38.27 -26.62
C PRO A 2 -23.14 38.62 -27.95
N SER A 3 -22.73 37.99 -29.03
CA SER A 3 -23.43 37.97 -30.33
C SER A 3 -23.39 36.53 -30.84
N ALA A 4 -24.31 36.00 -31.62
CA ALA A 4 -25.71 36.27 -31.90
C ALA A 4 -26.18 35.05 -32.74
N LEU A 5 -27.48 34.76 -32.69
CA LEU A 5 -28.18 33.78 -33.53
C LEU A 5 -27.92 33.98 -35.05
N GLY A 6 -28.09 32.90 -35.81
CA GLY A 6 -28.35 32.93 -37.24
C GLY A 6 -28.94 31.62 -37.75
N LEU A 7 -30.26 31.60 -37.96
CA LEU A 7 -31.04 30.55 -38.64
C LEU A 7 -31.12 30.83 -40.16
N THR A 8 -31.68 29.83 -40.86
CA THR A 8 -32.28 29.81 -42.22
C THR A 8 -31.35 29.65 -43.44
N GLU A 9 -31.55 28.58 -44.22
CA GLU A 9 -32.39 28.65 -45.43
C GLU A 9 -32.78 27.27 -46.00
N THR A 10 -33.95 27.26 -46.61
CA THR A 10 -34.67 26.17 -47.29
C THR A 10 -34.28 26.05 -48.76
N GLY A 11 -34.34 24.84 -49.33
CA GLY A 11 -34.23 24.63 -50.78
C GLY A 11 -34.88 23.33 -51.24
N SER A 12 -36.08 23.44 -51.79
CA SER A 12 -36.87 22.39 -52.45
C SER A 12 -36.42 22.20 -53.90
N HIS A 13 -36.39 20.96 -54.44
CA HIS A 13 -36.62 20.74 -55.87
C HIS A 13 -37.15 19.32 -56.18
N SER A 14 -38.04 19.30 -57.16
CA SER A 14 -39.03 18.27 -57.51
C SER A 14 -38.54 17.15 -58.43
N GLY A 15 -39.26 16.03 -58.43
CA GLY A 15 -39.78 15.43 -59.67
C GLY A 15 -39.27 14.05 -60.14
N HIS A 16 -40.26 13.21 -60.51
CA HIS A 16 -40.26 12.11 -61.49
C HIS A 16 -39.86 10.66 -61.11
N LEU A 17 -40.87 9.94 -60.61
CA LEU A 17 -41.51 8.73 -61.19
C LEU A 17 -40.69 7.84 -62.15
N PHE A 18 -40.41 6.59 -61.73
CA PHE A 18 -40.36 5.40 -62.58
C PHE A 18 -40.94 4.19 -61.81
N ASP A 19 -42.00 3.61 -62.37
CA ASP A 19 -42.63 2.36 -61.94
C ASP A 19 -41.77 1.16 -62.38
N ALA A 20 -41.55 0.17 -61.51
CA ALA A 20 -40.99 -1.13 -61.87
C ALA A 20 -41.64 -2.27 -61.04
N PRO A 21 -42.16 -3.33 -61.68
CA PRO A 21 -42.89 -4.41 -61.02
C PRO A 21 -41.91 -5.45 -60.46
N GLY A 22 -41.55 -5.32 -59.18
CA GLY A 22 -40.66 -6.30 -58.51
C GLY A 22 -40.62 -6.24 -56.99
N THR A 23 -41.20 -5.21 -56.36
CA THR A 23 -41.05 -4.92 -54.93
C THR A 23 -42.03 -5.67 -54.02
N THR A 24 -43.12 -6.22 -54.54
CA THR A 24 -44.17 -6.86 -53.71
C THR A 24 -43.85 -8.31 -53.32
N ALA A 25 -43.00 -9.03 -54.07
CA ALA A 25 -42.62 -10.40 -53.75
C ALA A 25 -41.57 -10.47 -52.62
N LEU A 26 -40.56 -9.60 -52.65
CA LEU A 26 -39.52 -9.50 -51.61
C LEU A 26 -40.09 -9.03 -50.28
N LEU A 27 -41.05 -8.09 -50.29
CA LEU A 27 -41.68 -7.59 -49.08
C LEU A 27 -42.52 -8.68 -48.37
N LYS A 28 -43.16 -9.57 -49.12
CA LYS A 28 -43.90 -10.72 -48.56
C LYS A 28 -42.96 -11.76 -47.95
N VAL A 29 -41.84 -12.06 -48.59
CA VAL A 29 -40.84 -13.00 -48.04
C VAL A 29 -40.22 -12.45 -46.74
N LEU A 30 -39.92 -11.15 -46.71
CA LEU A 30 -39.42 -10.48 -45.51
C LEU A 30 -40.47 -10.48 -44.38
N LEU A 31 -41.73 -10.15 -44.66
CA LEU A 31 -42.78 -10.17 -43.62
C LEU A 31 -43.01 -11.57 -43.03
N VAL A 32 -43.01 -12.62 -43.85
CA VAL A 32 -43.19 -14.01 -43.36
C VAL A 32 -42.01 -14.46 -42.51
N SER A 33 -40.79 -14.00 -42.83
CA SER A 33 -39.58 -14.26 -42.04
C SER A 33 -39.59 -13.54 -40.69
N TRP A 34 -40.11 -12.32 -40.64
CA TRP A 34 -40.27 -11.55 -39.39
C TRP A 34 -41.33 -12.14 -38.45
N VAL A 35 -42.48 -12.60 -38.97
CA VAL A 35 -43.52 -13.24 -38.14
C VAL A 35 -43.04 -14.59 -37.59
N ALA A 36 -42.25 -15.36 -38.36
CA ALA A 36 -41.63 -16.59 -37.89
C ALA A 36 -40.53 -16.35 -36.82
N ALA A 37 -39.86 -15.20 -36.83
CA ALA A 37 -38.89 -14.81 -35.81
C ALA A 37 -39.55 -14.41 -34.47
N CYS A 38 -40.77 -13.86 -34.51
CA CYS A 38 -41.51 -13.47 -33.31
C CYS A 38 -42.26 -14.63 -32.62
N LEU A 39 -42.51 -15.74 -33.32
CA LEU A 39 -43.17 -16.94 -32.78
C LEU A 39 -42.20 -18.02 -32.31
N ARG A 40 -40.88 -17.78 -32.35
CA ARG A 40 -39.94 -18.65 -31.64
C ARG A 40 -40.09 -18.42 -30.13
N PRO A 41 -40.30 -19.48 -29.33
CA PRO A 41 -40.18 -19.38 -27.88
C PRO A 41 -38.84 -18.71 -27.55
N ARG A 42 -38.86 -17.68 -26.71
CA ARG A 42 -37.64 -17.17 -26.08
C ARG A 42 -36.95 -18.40 -25.46
N PRO A 43 -35.66 -18.67 -25.72
CA PRO A 43 -34.96 -19.60 -24.86
C PRO A 43 -35.04 -18.98 -23.46
N GLU A 44 -35.56 -19.73 -22.49
CA GLU A 44 -35.28 -19.49 -21.09
C GLU A 44 -33.78 -19.19 -21.00
N MET A 45 -33.42 -17.98 -20.58
CA MET A 45 -32.09 -17.77 -20.06
C MET A 45 -32.01 -18.65 -18.83
N GLU A 46 -31.44 -19.83 -19.01
CA GLU A 46 -30.95 -20.65 -17.92
C GLU A 46 -30.24 -19.70 -16.94
N PRO A 47 -30.54 -19.72 -15.64
CA PRO A 47 -29.89 -18.83 -14.67
C PRO A 47 -28.37 -19.11 -14.58
N TRP A 48 -27.93 -20.24 -15.12
CA TRP A 48 -26.55 -20.71 -15.14
C TRP A 48 -25.53 -19.73 -15.76
N PRO A 49 -25.71 -19.17 -16.97
CA PRO A 49 -24.82 -18.14 -17.52
C PRO A 49 -24.73 -16.86 -16.69
N VAL A 50 -25.81 -16.43 -16.04
CA VAL A 50 -25.79 -15.23 -15.19
C VAL A 50 -25.04 -15.50 -13.89
N LEU A 51 -25.30 -16.64 -13.24
CA LEU A 51 -24.54 -17.09 -12.07
C LEU A 51 -23.06 -17.30 -12.39
N ALA A 52 -22.74 -17.91 -13.53
CA ALA A 52 -21.37 -18.10 -13.98
C ALA A 52 -20.66 -16.74 -14.20
N TRP A 53 -21.34 -15.76 -14.81
CA TRP A 53 -20.81 -14.41 -14.95
C TRP A 53 -20.61 -13.70 -13.62
N VAL A 54 -21.56 -13.80 -12.69
CA VAL A 54 -21.44 -13.20 -11.35
C VAL A 54 -20.29 -13.82 -10.58
N LEU A 55 -20.14 -15.15 -10.62
CA LEU A 55 -19.04 -15.86 -9.97
C LEU A 55 -17.69 -15.52 -10.61
N LEU A 56 -17.63 -15.41 -11.95
CA LEU A 56 -16.42 -14.98 -12.66
C LEU A 56 -16.05 -13.54 -12.30
N LEU A 57 -17.02 -12.61 -12.24
CA LEU A 57 -16.78 -11.23 -11.84
C LEU A 57 -16.36 -11.12 -10.37
N ALA A 58 -16.95 -11.91 -9.48
CA ALA A 58 -16.55 -11.97 -8.07
C ALA A 58 -15.12 -12.50 -7.91
N PHE A 59 -14.76 -13.55 -8.65
CA PHE A 59 -13.41 -14.10 -8.67
C PHE A 59 -12.38 -13.12 -9.24
N VAL A 60 -12.72 -12.43 -10.33
CA VAL A 60 -11.88 -11.36 -10.89
C VAL A 60 -11.73 -10.21 -9.91
N ALA A 61 -12.80 -9.81 -9.19
CA ALA A 61 -12.73 -8.75 -8.20
C ALA A 61 -11.86 -9.13 -6.98
N ASP A 62 -11.92 -10.38 -6.54
CA ASP A 62 -11.07 -10.92 -5.46
C ASP A 62 -9.60 -10.98 -5.90
N TRP A 63 -9.33 -11.43 -7.13
CA TRP A 63 -8.01 -11.36 -7.75
C TRP A 63 -7.50 -9.93 -7.90
N VAL A 64 -8.34 -8.98 -8.31
CA VAL A 64 -7.95 -7.57 -8.43
C VAL A 64 -7.59 -6.99 -7.06
N LYS A 65 -8.32 -7.35 -5.98
CA LYS A 65 -7.95 -6.98 -4.61
C LYS A 65 -6.62 -7.60 -4.16
N SER A 66 -6.43 -8.89 -4.45
CA SER A 66 -5.16 -9.58 -4.14
C SER A 66 -3.98 -8.98 -4.91
N VAL A 67 -4.17 -8.62 -6.19
CA VAL A 67 -3.15 -8.00 -7.05
C VAL A 67 -2.87 -6.53 -6.69
N GLN A 68 -3.82 -5.80 -6.09
CA GLN A 68 -3.54 -4.46 -5.57
C GLN A 68 -2.65 -4.48 -4.32
N SER A 69 -2.62 -5.58 -3.58
CA SER A 69 -1.68 -5.77 -2.46
C SER A 69 -0.25 -6.12 -2.89
N ARG A 70 0.17 -5.79 -4.12
CA ARG A 70 1.57 -6.00 -4.53
C ARG A 70 2.50 -5.19 -3.62
N ASP A 71 3.08 -5.89 -2.66
CA ASP A 71 4.20 -5.41 -1.88
C ASP A 71 5.27 -4.87 -2.83
N PHE A 72 5.66 -3.61 -2.60
CA PHE A 72 6.80 -3.02 -3.29
C PHE A 72 8.05 -3.84 -2.92
N THR A 73 8.56 -4.64 -3.86
CA THR A 73 9.78 -5.41 -3.64
C THR A 73 10.94 -4.45 -3.53
N VAL A 74 11.85 -4.61 -2.56
CA VAL A 74 13.02 -3.73 -2.31
C VAL A 74 13.78 -3.29 -3.58
N LYS A 75 13.86 -4.18 -4.58
CA LYS A 75 14.50 -3.90 -5.87
C LYS A 75 13.79 -2.82 -6.70
N ASP A 76 12.46 -2.76 -6.64
CA ASP A 76 11.64 -1.77 -7.37
C ASP A 76 11.83 -0.35 -6.79
N ILE A 77 12.13 -0.23 -5.50
CA ILE A 77 12.31 1.07 -4.83
C ILE A 77 13.69 1.65 -5.08
N VAL A 78 14.73 0.81 -5.12
CA VAL A 78 16.11 1.25 -5.41
C VAL A 78 16.23 1.79 -6.83
N PHE A 79 15.48 1.23 -7.79
CA PHE A 79 15.45 1.73 -9.16
C PHE A 79 14.70 3.06 -9.29
N LEU A 80 13.59 3.23 -8.57
CA LEU A 80 12.76 4.44 -8.62
C LEU A 80 13.33 5.61 -7.82
N HIS A 81 14.11 5.32 -6.77
CA HIS A 81 14.69 6.34 -5.90
C HIS A 81 16.21 6.18 -5.86
N PRO A 82 16.93 6.69 -6.88
CA PRO A 82 18.37 6.59 -6.93
C PRO A 82 19.02 7.28 -5.72
N SER A 83 20.07 6.68 -5.17
CA SER A 83 20.83 7.19 -4.02
C SER A 83 21.62 8.48 -4.30
N THR A 84 21.35 9.18 -5.40
CA THR A 84 21.88 10.52 -5.66
C THR A 84 21.17 11.47 -4.72
N THR A 85 21.87 11.96 -3.70
CA THR A 85 21.31 12.83 -2.67
C THR A 85 21.66 14.29 -2.99
N PRO A 86 20.76 15.26 -2.76
CA PRO A 86 21.06 16.67 -2.99
C PRO A 86 22.15 17.21 -2.05
N TYR A 87 22.44 16.49 -0.95
CA TYR A 87 23.52 16.78 -0.02
C TYR A 87 24.04 15.47 0.61
N PRO A 88 25.30 15.43 1.08
CA PRO A 88 25.86 14.24 1.73
C PRO A 88 25.00 13.77 2.90
N GLY A 89 24.59 12.50 2.88
CA GLY A 89 23.73 11.92 3.92
C GLY A 89 22.24 12.26 3.79
N GLY A 90 21.81 12.85 2.67
CA GLY A 90 20.39 12.99 2.37
C GLY A 90 19.70 11.63 2.26
N PHE A 91 18.45 11.55 2.70
CA PHE A 91 17.64 10.35 2.55
C PHE A 91 16.16 10.71 2.44
N LYS A 92 15.35 9.74 2.04
CA LYS A 92 13.90 9.85 1.91
C LYS A 92 13.25 8.84 2.84
N CYS A 93 12.02 9.12 3.23
CA CYS A 93 11.12 8.20 3.91
C CYS A 93 9.78 8.25 3.17
N PHE A 94 8.96 7.22 3.30
CA PHE A 94 7.54 7.42 3.06
C PHE A 94 7.00 8.41 4.08
N THR A 95 6.21 9.39 3.63
CA THR A 95 5.58 10.38 4.50
C THR A 95 4.10 10.50 4.17
N CYS A 96 3.26 10.39 5.20
CA CYS A 96 1.81 10.48 5.11
C CYS A 96 1.24 10.74 6.50
N GLU A 97 0.06 11.35 6.56
CA GLU A 97 -0.63 11.64 7.81
C GLU A 97 -2.01 10.99 7.79
N ASN A 98 -2.28 10.11 8.76
CA ASN A 98 -3.55 9.40 8.92
C ASN A 98 -4.10 8.75 7.63
N ALA A 99 -3.23 8.17 6.81
CA ALA A 99 -3.66 7.38 5.66
C ALA A 99 -4.48 6.16 6.13
N PRO A 100 -5.49 5.69 5.37
CA PRO A 100 -6.35 4.58 5.81
C PRO A 100 -5.58 3.26 5.95
N ASP A 101 -4.56 3.06 5.13
CA ASP A 101 -3.72 1.87 5.15
C ASP A 101 -2.29 2.15 4.63
N ASN A 102 -1.45 1.13 4.66
CA ASN A 102 -0.06 1.22 4.21
C ASN A 102 0.06 1.47 2.70
N TYR A 103 -0.88 0.95 1.91
CA TYR A 103 -0.85 1.06 0.46
C TYR A 103 -1.10 2.51 0.04
N GLU A 104 -2.19 3.11 0.50
CA GLU A 104 -2.55 4.51 0.26
C GLU A 104 -1.42 5.45 0.72
N CYS A 105 -0.84 5.20 1.90
CA CYS A 105 0.31 5.95 2.39
C CYS A 105 1.51 5.89 1.42
N ASN A 106 1.92 4.70 0.99
CA ASN A 106 3.09 4.54 0.13
C ASN A 106 2.82 5.02 -1.31
N ARG A 107 1.59 4.86 -1.79
CA ARG A 107 1.17 5.19 -3.15
C ARG A 107 1.20 6.69 -3.44
N TYR A 108 0.80 7.50 -2.45
CA TYR A 108 0.68 8.96 -2.57
C TYR A 108 1.74 9.74 -1.78
N ALA A 109 2.73 9.04 -1.19
CA ALA A 109 3.82 9.70 -0.51
C ALA A 109 4.57 10.65 -1.46
N PRO A 110 4.88 11.88 -1.02
CA PRO A 110 5.64 12.83 -1.82
C PRO A 110 7.09 12.36 -1.98
N ASP A 111 7.63 12.52 -3.18
CA ASP A 111 9.02 12.19 -3.47
C ASP A 111 10.00 13.31 -3.05
N VAL A 112 10.09 13.56 -1.74
CA VAL A 112 10.91 14.63 -1.16
C VAL A 112 11.93 14.09 -0.16
N TYR A 113 13.07 14.76 -0.05
CA TYR A 113 14.09 14.43 0.95
C TYR A 113 13.67 14.87 2.35
N CYS A 114 14.09 14.11 3.35
CA CYS A 114 13.94 14.47 4.75
C CYS A 114 14.74 15.74 5.09
N PRO A 115 14.33 16.51 6.11
CA PRO A 115 15.11 17.66 6.58
C PRO A 115 16.43 17.21 7.20
N ARG A 116 17.41 18.11 7.29
CA ARG A 116 18.82 17.79 7.67
C ARG A 116 18.96 17.26 9.10
N GLU A 117 18.07 17.68 9.97
CA GLU A 117 18.01 17.28 11.38
C GLU A 117 17.43 15.87 11.56
N ALA A 118 16.66 15.36 10.60
CA ALA A 118 16.15 14.01 10.64
C ALA A 118 17.25 12.99 10.32
N ARG A 119 17.14 11.81 10.91
CA ARG A 119 18.04 10.67 10.67
C ARG A 119 17.33 9.33 10.50
N TYR A 120 16.05 9.29 10.84
CA TYR A 120 15.27 8.06 10.90
C TYR A 120 13.97 8.24 10.13
N CYS A 121 13.37 7.14 9.74
CA CYS A 121 11.99 7.08 9.33
C CYS A 121 11.16 6.48 10.47
N SER A 122 10.06 7.12 10.82
CA SER A 122 9.10 6.63 11.82
C SER A 122 7.82 6.18 11.13
N THR A 123 7.27 5.07 11.60
CA THR A 123 5.95 4.57 11.22
C THR A 123 5.11 4.35 12.46
N ARG A 124 3.91 4.94 12.48
CA ARG A 124 2.89 4.72 13.49
C ARG A 124 1.66 4.09 12.82
N HIS A 125 1.24 2.95 13.32
CA HIS A 125 0.13 2.17 12.79
C HIS A 125 -0.92 1.97 13.89
N LEU A 126 -2.11 2.53 13.69
CA LEU A 126 -3.30 2.27 14.49
C LEU A 126 -4.10 1.18 13.80
N MET A 127 -4.40 0.12 14.54
CA MET A 127 -5.17 -1.03 14.08
C MET A 127 -6.34 -1.35 15.00
N ASP A 128 -7.35 -2.01 14.45
CA ASP A 128 -8.47 -2.55 15.22
C ASP A 128 -8.09 -3.85 15.94
N GLU A 129 -9.06 -4.47 16.62
CA GLU A 129 -8.85 -5.70 17.40
C GLU A 129 -8.48 -6.90 16.51
N GLN A 130 -8.80 -6.82 15.21
CA GLN A 130 -8.53 -7.85 14.21
C GLN A 130 -7.20 -7.62 13.47
N GLY A 131 -6.50 -6.52 13.78
CA GLY A 131 -5.25 -6.12 13.14
C GLY A 131 -5.45 -5.40 11.79
N ALA A 132 -6.67 -5.03 11.43
CA ALA A 132 -6.92 -4.23 10.24
C ALA A 132 -6.50 -2.77 10.45
N SER A 133 -5.91 -2.17 9.43
CA SER A 133 -5.46 -0.78 9.48
C SER A 133 -6.63 0.19 9.65
N ILE A 134 -6.52 1.05 10.65
CA ILE A 134 -7.41 2.21 10.85
C ILE A 134 -6.70 3.48 10.40
N SER A 135 -5.44 3.64 10.79
CA SER A 135 -4.63 4.73 10.28
C SER A 135 -3.13 4.42 10.28
N VAL A 136 -2.44 4.94 9.27
CA VAL A 136 -1.00 4.87 9.10
C VAL A 136 -0.46 6.29 9.01
N THR A 137 0.55 6.59 9.81
CA THR A 137 1.29 7.84 9.75
C THR A 137 2.77 7.52 9.61
N LYS A 138 3.40 8.08 8.59
CA LYS A 138 4.83 7.92 8.33
C LYS A 138 5.48 9.28 8.23
N ARG A 139 6.68 9.43 8.78
CA ARG A 139 7.40 10.71 8.78
C ARG A 139 8.91 10.53 8.91
N CYS A 140 9.65 11.53 8.44
CA CYS A 140 11.02 11.74 8.85
C CYS A 140 11.06 12.03 10.36
N ALA A 141 12.06 11.49 11.04
CA ALA A 141 12.13 11.50 12.50
C ALA A 141 13.54 11.81 13.00
N VAL A 142 13.60 12.50 14.14
CA VAL A 142 14.82 12.69 14.93
C VAL A 142 14.92 11.58 15.99
N LEU A 143 16.07 11.45 16.65
CA LEU A 143 16.26 10.41 17.68
C LEU A 143 15.20 10.47 18.80
N ALA A 144 14.78 11.67 19.19
CA ALA A 144 13.79 11.86 20.25
C ALA A 144 12.44 11.21 19.92
N ASP A 145 12.05 11.18 18.64
CA ASP A 145 10.82 10.54 18.17
C ASP A 145 10.86 9.00 18.24
N CYS A 146 12.08 8.43 18.19
CA CYS A 146 12.31 6.99 18.08
C CYS A 146 12.76 6.33 19.38
N ARG A 147 12.70 7.04 20.52
CA ARG A 147 13.17 6.53 21.83
C ARG A 147 12.29 5.44 22.43
N SER A 148 11.02 5.40 22.07
CA SER A 148 10.02 4.49 22.62
C SER A 148 9.23 3.79 21.51
N PRO A 149 9.89 2.99 20.65
CA PRO A 149 9.17 2.10 19.75
C PRO A 149 8.45 1.03 20.59
N GLY A 150 7.42 0.42 20.01
CA GLY A 150 6.62 -0.61 20.66
C GLY A 150 5.14 -0.44 20.35
N CYS A 151 4.32 -1.32 20.91
CA CYS A 151 2.89 -1.18 20.84
C CYS A 151 2.26 -0.81 22.19
N SER A 152 1.09 -0.19 22.11
CA SER A 152 0.30 0.20 23.28
C SER A 152 -1.18 0.22 22.93
N GLY A 153 -2.04 0.05 23.93
CA GLY A 153 -3.48 0.21 23.75
C GLY A 153 -3.82 1.63 23.30
N ALA A 154 -4.77 1.75 22.38
CA ALA A 154 -5.27 3.05 21.90
C ALA A 154 -6.39 3.58 22.82
N ALA A 155 -6.88 4.79 22.50
CA ALA A 155 -7.99 5.42 23.23
C ALA A 155 -9.30 4.62 23.15
N ARG A 156 -9.51 3.84 22.08
CA ARG A 156 -10.66 2.95 21.93
C ARG A 156 -10.30 1.55 22.44
N PRO A 157 -11.19 0.89 23.20
CA PRO A 157 -10.97 -0.49 23.63
C PRO A 157 -10.67 -1.41 22.44
N GLY A 158 -9.73 -2.34 22.67
CA GLY A 158 -9.26 -3.34 21.71
C GLY A 158 -8.45 -2.81 20.52
N HIS A 159 -8.36 -1.49 20.34
CA HIS A 159 -7.49 -0.92 19.33
C HIS A 159 -6.05 -0.83 19.84
N GLN A 160 -5.09 -0.96 18.94
CA GLN A 160 -3.67 -0.97 19.25
C GLN A 160 -2.92 0.02 18.38
N VAL A 161 -1.95 0.74 18.97
CA VAL A 161 -1.03 1.61 18.26
C VAL A 161 0.36 1.01 18.36
N CYS A 162 0.95 0.67 17.22
CA CYS A 162 2.33 0.22 17.11
C CYS A 162 3.19 1.30 16.45
N THR A 163 4.38 1.55 17.02
CA THR A 163 5.35 2.51 16.49
C THR A 163 6.69 1.84 16.25
N SER A 164 7.22 1.96 15.03
CA SER A 164 8.56 1.51 14.67
C SER A 164 9.39 2.66 14.12
N CYS A 165 10.71 2.52 14.20
CA CYS A 165 11.65 3.41 13.55
C CYS A 165 12.74 2.61 12.84
N CYS A 166 13.22 3.15 11.73
CA CYS A 166 14.34 2.58 10.99
C CYS A 166 15.30 3.67 10.52
N GLU A 167 16.56 3.29 10.37
CA GLU A 167 17.62 4.11 9.77
C GLU A 167 17.86 3.69 8.33
N GLY A 168 17.86 4.64 7.39
CA GLY A 168 18.15 4.40 5.99
C GLY A 168 17.14 4.99 5.01
N HIS A 169 17.46 4.91 3.73
CA HIS A 169 16.65 5.47 2.65
C HIS A 169 15.43 4.59 2.35
N ILE A 170 14.24 5.15 2.56
CA ILE A 170 12.92 4.53 2.31
C ILE A 170 12.79 3.20 3.07
N CYS A 171 13.39 3.13 4.27
CA CYS A 171 13.40 1.92 5.07
C CYS A 171 12.02 1.59 5.67
N ASN A 172 11.12 2.58 5.79
CA ASN A 172 9.83 2.47 6.44
C ASN A 172 8.71 2.00 5.51
N MET A 173 9.00 1.04 4.63
CA MET A 173 8.04 0.45 3.71
C MET A 173 6.89 -0.30 4.39
N PRO A 174 7.17 -1.22 5.33
CA PRO A 174 6.11 -1.93 6.03
C PRO A 174 5.54 -1.07 7.18
N VAL A 175 4.41 -1.53 7.71
CA VAL A 175 3.86 -1.07 8.99
C VAL A 175 4.11 -2.12 10.06
N PRO A 176 4.39 -1.73 11.32
CA PRO A 176 4.48 -2.69 12.41
C PRO A 176 3.09 -3.24 12.74
N LEU A 177 2.97 -4.56 12.81
CA LEU A 177 1.73 -5.25 13.18
C LEU A 177 1.75 -5.73 14.63
N ASN A 178 2.94 -5.94 15.19
CA ASN A 178 3.15 -6.52 16.52
C ASN A 178 4.35 -5.90 17.23
N GLU A 179 4.50 -6.21 18.53
CA GLU A 179 5.64 -5.77 19.36
C GLU A 179 7.01 -6.17 18.77
N THR A 180 7.08 -7.31 18.10
CA THR A 180 8.30 -7.81 17.46
C THR A 180 8.76 -6.94 16.29
N GLU A 181 7.82 -6.26 15.64
CA GLU A 181 8.07 -5.39 14.48
C GLU A 181 8.09 -3.91 14.87
N ALA A 182 7.46 -3.57 16.00
CA ALA A 182 7.47 -2.25 16.60
C ALA A 182 8.79 -1.97 17.32
N ILE A 183 9.90 -2.04 16.58
CA ILE A 183 11.26 -1.86 17.10
C ILE A 183 11.93 -0.60 16.52
N PHE A 184 13.05 -0.21 17.11
CA PHE A 184 13.95 0.78 16.52
C PHE A 184 15.17 0.06 15.91
N SER A 185 15.18 -0.05 14.58
CA SER A 185 16.27 -0.65 13.81
C SER A 185 17.25 0.43 13.34
N THR A 186 18.45 0.45 13.92
CA THR A 186 19.50 1.44 13.64
C THR A 186 20.84 0.74 13.49
N THR A 187 21.64 1.19 12.53
CA THR A 187 23.01 0.68 12.30
C THR A 187 24.06 1.59 12.93
N SER A 188 23.70 2.85 13.20
CA SER A 188 24.53 3.78 13.94
C SER A 188 24.53 3.47 15.44
N PRO A 189 25.68 3.57 16.14
CA PRO A 189 25.71 3.44 17.59
C PRO A 189 24.87 4.56 18.20
N LEU A 190 23.76 4.18 18.82
CA LEU A 190 23.04 5.08 19.70
C LEU A 190 24.01 5.45 20.82
N ASN A 191 24.27 6.73 21.01
CA ASN A 191 25.02 7.23 22.15
C ASN A 191 24.16 6.98 23.40
N ARG A 192 24.04 5.71 23.81
CA ARG A 192 23.56 5.31 25.12
C ARG A 192 24.53 6.01 26.05
N ALA A 193 24.05 7.00 26.78
CA ALA A 193 24.69 7.39 28.02
C ALA A 193 24.99 6.07 28.73
N GLN A 194 26.27 5.70 28.80
CA GLN A 194 26.71 4.58 29.58
C GLN A 194 26.21 4.89 30.98
N CYS A 195 25.14 4.23 31.42
CA CYS A 195 24.93 4.05 32.83
C CYS A 195 26.18 3.30 33.28
N THR A 196 27.17 4.05 33.76
CA THR A 196 28.33 3.53 34.46
C THR A 196 27.80 2.83 35.69
N SER A 197 27.41 1.57 35.52
CA SER A 197 27.29 0.62 36.61
C SER A 197 28.70 0.42 37.12
N ARG A 198 29.11 1.33 38.02
CA ARG A 198 30.31 1.22 38.83
C ARG A 198 30.10 0.02 39.73
N ARG A 199 30.38 -1.18 39.20
CA ARG A 199 30.51 -2.39 40.01
C ARG A 199 31.66 -2.12 40.99
N PRO A 200 31.45 -2.25 42.31
CA PRO A 200 32.55 -2.12 43.25
C PRO A 200 33.55 -3.23 42.94
N ALA A 201 34.84 -2.90 42.98
CA ALA A 201 35.91 -3.86 42.80
C ALA A 201 35.80 -4.97 43.87
N ALA A 202 35.25 -6.11 43.49
CA ALA A 202 35.43 -7.34 44.26
C ALA A 202 36.85 -7.84 43.97
N VAL A 203 37.79 -7.38 44.78
CA VAL A 203 39.10 -7.99 44.94
C VAL A 203 38.85 -9.39 45.50
N THR A 204 38.86 -10.40 44.63
CA THR A 204 38.88 -11.81 45.06
C THR A 204 40.27 -12.38 44.88
N CYS A 205 40.98 -12.48 46.00
CA CYS A 205 42.18 -13.29 46.19
C CYS A 205 42.00 -14.71 45.64
N PHE A 206 42.68 -15.03 44.54
CA PHE A 206 42.94 -16.41 44.13
C PHE A 206 44.44 -16.63 43.98
N THR A 207 45.18 -16.52 45.09
CA THR A 207 46.57 -16.99 45.15
C THR A 207 46.87 -17.58 46.54
N ALA A 208 46.32 -18.76 46.85
CA ALA A 208 46.83 -19.58 47.96
C ALA A 208 46.27 -21.02 47.96
N VAL A 209 46.35 -21.78 46.87
CA VAL A 209 46.20 -23.26 46.96
C VAL A 209 47.24 -24.02 46.11
N ALA A 210 48.02 -23.35 45.26
CA ALA A 210 49.02 -24.03 44.43
C ALA A 210 50.40 -24.26 45.12
N SER A 211 50.63 -23.76 46.34
CA SER A 211 51.91 -23.91 47.05
C SER A 211 51.95 -25.05 48.06
N ALA A 212 50.84 -25.76 48.32
CA ALA A 212 50.80 -26.90 49.24
C ALA A 212 51.08 -28.27 48.57
N LEU A 213 51.10 -28.34 47.24
CA LEU A 213 51.35 -29.60 46.49
C LEU A 213 52.79 -29.75 45.97
N LEU A 214 53.67 -28.78 46.21
CA LEU A 214 55.09 -28.84 45.84
C LEU A 214 56.03 -29.18 47.02
N LEU A 215 55.51 -29.41 48.22
CA LEU A 215 56.30 -29.83 49.40
C LEU A 215 56.12 -31.32 49.78
N SER A 216 55.40 -32.10 48.98
CA SER A 216 55.27 -33.57 49.15
C SER A 216 56.07 -34.39 48.14
N ARG A 217 57.01 -33.75 47.42
CA ARG A 217 58.00 -34.41 46.54
C ARG A 217 59.41 -33.85 46.72
N ILE A 218 59.87 -33.73 47.97
CA ILE A 218 61.29 -33.77 48.35
C ILE A 218 61.38 -34.63 49.61
#